data_AF-A0A534QBQ8-F1
#
_entry.id   AF-A0A534QBQ8-F1
#
_cell.length_a   1.000
_cell.length_b   1.000
_cell.length_c   1.000
_cell.angle_alpha   90.00
_cell.angle_beta   90.00
_cell.angle_gamma   90.00
#
_symmetry.space_group_name_H-M   'P 1'
#
loop_
_entity.id
_entity.type
_entity.pdbx_description
1 polymer ?
#
loop_
_entity_poly.entity_id
_entity_poly.type
_entity_poly.pdbx_seq_one_letter_code
_entity_poly.pdbx_strand_id
1 'polypeptide(L)'
;MGGRFGSTGVQPLPVVTRGDGSQAEAGSPGSGRKGPEGLCARLRRSGARHPRPGAGHGRGDFRTADTSPASARRQPSRTRRRGTWWHFRLTRARRGRRRSRTSPRRRPRRSRMLVNEEGIRRDLVTIGASAGGVEGLCSLFPQLPADFPGAIAAVVHRSPLFEGDLAGVLGRTTALAVAEPADGELLQPRRIYLAPRDMHMVVEDGRVRVNRGPKEHHTRPAVDPLFSSAAAAHGPRVVGVLLSGAGDDGLRGLIAIKAAGGISIVQDPAEALHPSMPRNAIVYHRADAVLPMARIGAMLTALANGGPVEVEASPAGPRPSFTLNRGA
;
A
#
# COMPACT_ATOMS: atom_id res chain seq x y z
N MET A 1 10.01 -31.26 69.66
CA MET A 1 11.29 -31.05 68.94
C MET A 1 10.95 -30.25 67.67
N GLY A 2 11.57 -29.13 67.28
CA GLY A 2 12.76 -28.40 67.78
C GLY A 2 14.06 -28.85 67.10
N GLY A 3 14.97 -28.00 66.57
CA GLY A 3 14.98 -26.52 66.36
C GLY A 3 14.85 -26.13 64.87
N ARG A 4 14.84 -24.86 64.40
CA ARG A 4 15.48 -23.56 64.75
C ARG A 4 16.93 -23.35 64.26
N PHE A 5 17.15 -22.15 63.70
CA PHE A 5 18.38 -21.54 63.15
C PHE A 5 18.85 -22.08 61.78
N GLY A 6 19.54 -21.27 60.94
CA GLY A 6 20.05 -19.90 61.17
C GLY A 6 19.93 -18.98 59.94
N SER A 7 20.02 -17.67 60.18
CA SER A 7 19.94 -16.60 59.18
C SER A 7 21.29 -15.93 58.95
N THR A 8 21.70 -15.73 57.71
CA THR A 8 22.85 -14.88 57.34
C THR A 8 22.45 -13.90 56.23
N GLY A 9 22.24 -12.63 56.61
CA GLY A 9 22.14 -11.53 55.66
C GLY A 9 23.53 -11.06 55.23
N VAL A 10 23.68 -10.67 53.96
CA VAL A 10 24.88 -10.01 53.44
C VAL A 10 24.48 -8.62 52.94
N GLN A 11 25.25 -7.61 53.30
CA GLN A 11 24.93 -6.20 53.03
C GLN A 11 25.38 -5.76 51.63
N PRO A 12 24.73 -4.73 51.03
CA PRO A 12 25.18 -4.13 49.78
C PRO A 12 26.46 -3.29 49.98
N LEU A 13 27.31 -3.24 48.96
CA LEU A 13 28.50 -2.38 48.87
C LEU A 13 28.30 -1.26 47.83
N PRO A 14 29.10 -0.17 47.88
CA PRO A 14 28.50 1.17 47.86
C PRO A 14 28.35 1.82 46.48
N VAL A 15 27.41 2.77 46.43
CA VAL A 15 27.31 3.80 45.40
C VAL A 15 28.56 4.69 45.42
N VAL A 16 29.16 4.93 44.26
CA VAL A 16 30.27 5.89 44.09
C VAL A 16 29.73 7.17 43.44
N THR A 17 29.75 8.27 44.18
CA THR A 17 29.40 9.61 43.68
C THR A 17 30.61 10.55 43.68
N ARG A 18 31.03 10.94 42.48
CA ARG A 18 31.80 12.15 42.15
C ARG A 18 31.31 12.59 40.76
N GLY A 19 31.25 13.87 40.41
CA GLY A 19 31.65 15.08 41.11
C GLY A 19 31.96 16.15 40.05
N ASP A 20 31.44 17.36 40.20
CA ASP A 20 31.27 18.30 39.09
C ASP A 20 32.56 18.82 38.43
N GLY A 21 32.41 19.26 37.16
CA GLY A 21 33.10 20.48 36.72
C GLY A 21 33.91 20.42 35.42
N SER A 22 33.29 20.85 34.31
CA SER A 22 33.88 21.86 33.41
C SER A 22 32.85 22.35 32.38
N GLN A 23 32.78 23.66 32.14
CA GLN A 23 32.04 24.26 31.03
C GLN A 23 32.93 24.37 29.78
N ALA A 24 32.33 24.27 28.59
CA ALA A 24 32.89 24.76 27.33
C ALA A 24 31.75 25.19 26.41
N GLU A 25 31.85 26.39 25.82
CA GLU A 25 30.81 27.00 24.98
C GLU A 25 30.96 26.72 23.48
N ALA A 26 29.89 27.04 22.74
CA ALA A 26 29.87 27.49 21.34
C ALA A 26 30.50 26.58 20.26
N GLY A 27 29.64 25.95 19.45
CA GLY A 27 30.06 25.13 18.31
C GLY A 27 28.96 24.89 17.25
N SER A 28 28.18 25.92 16.89
CA SER A 28 27.12 25.79 15.87
C SER A 28 27.68 25.56 14.46
N PRO A 29 27.16 24.55 13.74
CA PRO A 29 26.75 24.78 12.36
C PRO A 29 25.30 24.36 12.12
N GLY A 30 24.47 25.28 11.65
CA GLY A 30 23.09 24.99 11.29
C GLY A 30 23.01 24.11 10.04
N SER A 31 22.45 22.91 10.17
CA SER A 31 21.99 22.11 9.02
C SER A 31 20.46 22.03 9.04
N GLY A 32 19.82 22.45 7.96
CA GLY A 32 18.36 22.58 7.90
C GLY A 32 17.66 21.23 8.03
N ARG A 33 16.74 21.12 9.01
CA ARG A 33 15.83 19.97 9.16
C ARG A 33 14.91 19.85 7.94
N LYS A 34 15.34 19.06 6.94
CA LYS A 34 14.49 18.69 5.80
C LYS A 34 13.37 17.77 6.29
N GLY A 35 12.12 18.11 5.99
CA GLY A 35 10.94 17.36 6.42
C GLY A 35 10.89 15.91 5.92
N PRO A 36 9.97 15.10 6.46
CA PRO A 36 9.94 13.63 6.26
C PRO A 36 9.87 13.21 4.79
N GLU A 37 9.20 13.99 3.94
CA GLU A 37 9.15 13.83 2.47
C GLU A 37 10.55 13.63 1.87
N GLY A 38 11.52 14.41 2.35
CA GLY A 38 12.90 14.38 1.87
C GLY A 38 13.68 13.13 2.29
N LEU A 39 13.20 12.31 3.23
CA LEU A 39 13.84 11.05 3.61
C LEU A 39 13.48 9.93 2.63
N CYS A 40 12.19 9.63 2.46
CA CYS A 40 11.75 8.56 1.56
C CYS A 40 12.03 8.90 0.09
N ALA A 41 12.02 10.19 -0.30
CA ALA A 41 12.45 10.63 -1.63
C ALA A 41 13.95 10.40 -1.93
N ARG A 42 14.81 10.17 -0.93
CA ARG A 42 16.24 9.88 -1.15
C ARG A 42 16.50 8.42 -1.55
N LEU A 43 15.69 7.46 -1.09
CA LEU A 43 15.78 6.05 -1.52
C LEU A 43 15.61 5.88 -3.04
N ARG A 44 14.85 6.78 -3.68
CA ARG A 44 14.68 6.83 -5.14
C ARG A 44 15.97 7.09 -5.92
N ARG A 45 17.06 7.53 -5.26
CA ARG A 45 18.36 7.81 -5.90
C ARG A 45 19.41 6.72 -5.70
N SER A 46 19.16 5.74 -4.83
CA SER A 46 20.05 4.59 -4.58
C SER A 46 19.63 3.30 -5.33
N GLY A 47 18.49 3.32 -6.03
CA GLY A 47 18.10 2.22 -6.93
C GLY A 47 19.02 2.15 -8.16
N ALA A 48 19.79 1.08 -8.27
CA ALA A 48 20.72 0.87 -9.38
C ALA A 48 19.99 0.73 -10.74
N ARG A 49 20.64 1.19 -11.82
CA ARG A 49 20.09 1.08 -13.19
C ARG A 49 20.25 -0.36 -13.69
N HIS A 50 19.16 -1.01 -14.07
CA HIS A 50 19.25 -2.26 -14.82
C HIS A 50 19.88 -2.00 -16.21
N PRO A 51 20.92 -2.75 -16.61
CA PRO A 51 21.38 -2.74 -18.00
C PRO A 51 20.33 -3.44 -18.89
N ARG A 52 20.17 -2.96 -20.13
CA ARG A 52 19.42 -3.68 -21.16
C ARG A 52 20.30 -4.81 -21.72
N PRO A 53 19.75 -5.99 -22.06
CA PRO A 53 20.48 -6.96 -22.86
C PRO A 53 20.74 -6.37 -24.25
N GLY A 54 21.99 -6.45 -24.71
CA GLY A 54 22.37 -6.08 -26.08
C GLY A 54 22.18 -7.27 -27.01
N ALA A 55 21.55 -7.03 -28.17
CA ALA A 55 21.56 -7.96 -29.29
C ALA A 55 22.51 -7.42 -30.37
N GLY A 56 23.34 -8.29 -30.95
CA GLY A 56 24.33 -7.91 -31.94
C GLY A 56 24.73 -9.07 -32.85
N HIS A 57 25.14 -8.72 -34.08
CA HIS A 57 25.42 -9.61 -35.22
C HIS A 57 24.15 -10.26 -35.83
N GLY A 58 24.09 -10.57 -37.13
CA GLY A 58 25.09 -10.45 -38.20
C GLY A 58 24.60 -9.66 -39.43
N ARG A 59 25.42 -9.61 -40.49
CA ARG A 59 25.18 -8.88 -41.75
C ARG A 59 24.60 -9.79 -42.85
N GLY A 60 24.02 -9.18 -43.89
CA GLY A 60 23.63 -9.87 -45.12
C GLY A 60 23.14 -8.90 -46.20
N ASP A 61 24.05 -8.33 -46.97
CA ASP A 61 23.73 -7.53 -48.17
C ASP A 61 23.43 -8.44 -49.37
N PHE A 62 22.43 -8.11 -50.20
CA PHE A 62 22.44 -8.41 -51.64
C PHE A 62 21.55 -7.42 -52.43
N ARG A 63 21.90 -7.17 -53.70
CA ARG A 63 21.25 -6.21 -54.61
C ARG A 63 20.73 -6.90 -55.87
N THR A 64 19.57 -6.45 -56.38
CA THR A 64 19.22 -6.05 -57.79
C THR A 64 17.71 -5.73 -57.80
N ALA A 65 17.23 -4.59 -58.32
CA ALA A 65 16.99 -4.25 -59.74
C ALA A 65 15.99 -5.21 -60.44
N ASP A 66 14.88 -4.77 -61.06
CA ASP A 66 14.26 -3.42 -61.14
C ASP A 66 12.70 -3.53 -60.98
N THR A 67 11.72 -2.85 -61.62
CA THR A 67 11.64 -1.94 -62.80
C THR A 67 10.53 -0.89 -62.66
N SER A 68 10.53 0.15 -63.51
CA SER A 68 9.49 1.19 -63.71
C SER A 68 8.69 0.96 -65.04
N PRO A 69 7.66 1.75 -65.48
CA PRO A 69 7.26 3.10 -65.03
C PRO A 69 5.74 3.49 -65.04
N ALA A 70 5.50 4.76 -64.65
CA ALA A 70 4.37 5.63 -65.03
C ALA A 70 2.98 5.40 -64.35
N SER A 71 2.11 6.41 -64.16
CA SER A 71 2.11 7.79 -64.70
C SER A 71 1.51 8.87 -63.75
N ALA A 72 1.68 10.14 -64.14
CA ALA A 72 0.83 11.35 -63.98
C ALA A 72 -0.52 11.26 -63.19
N ARG A 73 -1.13 12.32 -62.60
CA ARG A 73 -0.95 13.80 -62.45
C ARG A 73 -2.04 14.28 -61.43
N ARG A 74 -2.10 15.49 -60.82
CA ARG A 74 -1.27 16.72 -60.70
C ARG A 74 -1.68 17.46 -59.39
N GLN A 75 -0.90 18.46 -58.95
CA GLN A 75 -1.31 19.55 -58.02
C GLN A 75 -1.71 20.82 -58.85
N PRO A 76 -2.26 21.96 -58.31
CA PRO A 76 -1.87 22.61 -57.03
C PRO A 76 -2.86 23.54 -56.25
N SER A 77 -2.37 23.95 -55.06
CA SER A 77 -2.46 25.28 -54.40
C SER A 77 -3.79 26.06 -54.17
N ARG A 78 -4.10 26.23 -52.86
CA ARG A 78 -4.27 27.51 -52.11
C ARG A 78 -4.83 28.75 -52.85
N THR A 79 -5.86 29.39 -52.26
CA THR A 79 -5.74 30.75 -51.64
C THR A 79 -6.98 31.16 -50.81
N ARG A 80 -6.84 32.22 -50.00
CA ARG A 80 -7.92 32.94 -49.29
C ARG A 80 -8.28 34.22 -50.06
N ARG A 81 -9.56 34.64 -50.07
CA ARG A 81 -9.96 35.98 -49.56
C ARG A 81 -11.48 36.17 -49.38
N ARG A 82 -11.85 37.32 -48.82
CA ARG A 82 -13.20 37.74 -48.43
C ARG A 82 -13.94 38.44 -49.58
N GLY A 83 -15.27 38.38 -49.56
CA GLY A 83 -16.20 39.22 -50.33
C GLY A 83 -17.49 39.44 -49.52
N THR A 84 -18.31 40.44 -49.85
CA THR A 84 -19.34 40.99 -48.95
C THR A 84 -20.76 41.05 -49.55
N TRP A 85 -21.74 40.71 -48.70
CA TRP A 85 -23.11 41.26 -48.60
C TRP A 85 -23.92 41.60 -49.86
N TRP A 86 -25.11 40.99 -49.96
CA TRP A 86 -26.33 41.66 -50.42
C TRP A 86 -27.52 41.32 -49.50
N HIS A 87 -28.56 42.15 -49.51
CA HIS A 87 -29.64 42.12 -48.52
C HIS A 87 -30.76 41.15 -48.86
N PHE A 88 -31.35 40.54 -47.82
CA PHE A 88 -32.78 40.23 -47.79
C PHE A 88 -33.37 40.66 -46.44
N ARG A 89 -34.36 41.56 -46.46
CA ARG A 89 -35.29 41.75 -45.34
C ARG A 89 -36.37 40.67 -45.47
N LEU A 90 -36.78 40.04 -44.38
CA LEU A 90 -38.18 39.63 -44.19
C LEU A 90 -38.52 39.46 -42.69
N THR A 91 -39.75 39.87 -42.38
CA THR A 91 -40.61 39.65 -41.18
C THR A 91 -40.05 39.12 -39.85
N ARG A 92 -40.48 39.78 -38.76
CA ARG A 92 -40.35 39.30 -37.37
C ARG A 92 -41.14 38.01 -37.15
N ALA A 93 -40.50 37.00 -36.56
CA ALA A 93 -41.18 35.91 -35.85
C ALA A 93 -40.52 35.66 -34.49
N ARG A 94 -41.17 36.10 -33.39
CA ARG A 94 -40.69 35.86 -32.01
C ARG A 94 -40.93 34.40 -31.59
N ARG A 95 -40.25 33.44 -32.23
CA ARG A 95 -40.19 32.06 -31.73
C ARG A 95 -39.38 32.03 -30.44
N GLY A 96 -40.06 32.04 -29.30
CA GLY A 96 -39.44 31.95 -27.99
C GLY A 96 -38.64 30.65 -27.86
N ARG A 97 -37.29 30.77 -27.82
CA ARG A 97 -36.42 29.64 -27.46
C ARG A 97 -36.68 29.28 -25.99
N ARG A 98 -37.65 28.39 -25.77
CA ARG A 98 -37.92 27.74 -24.48
C ARG A 98 -36.68 26.93 -24.11
N ARG A 99 -35.71 27.57 -23.44
CA ARG A 99 -34.51 26.92 -22.91
C ARG A 99 -34.97 25.77 -22.03
N SER A 100 -34.79 24.54 -22.50
CA SER A 100 -34.95 23.35 -21.69
C SER A 100 -33.96 23.47 -20.53
N ARG A 101 -34.46 23.78 -19.33
CA ARG A 101 -33.71 23.61 -18.09
C ARG A 101 -33.57 22.12 -17.86
N THR A 102 -32.62 21.50 -18.56
CA THR A 102 -32.09 20.19 -18.23
C THR A 102 -31.44 20.31 -16.85
N SER A 103 -32.26 20.14 -15.80
CA SER A 103 -31.80 20.07 -14.42
C SER A 103 -30.61 19.12 -14.37
N PRO A 104 -29.44 19.54 -13.86
CA PRO A 104 -28.27 18.69 -13.86
C PRO A 104 -28.63 17.40 -13.14
N ARG A 105 -28.53 16.27 -13.84
CA ARG A 105 -28.84 14.94 -13.29
C ARG A 105 -28.06 14.82 -11.98
N ARG A 106 -28.76 14.86 -10.83
CA ARG A 106 -28.15 14.56 -9.53
C ARG A 106 -27.44 13.23 -9.69
N ARG A 107 -26.12 13.22 -9.56
CA ARG A 107 -25.37 11.95 -9.47
C ARG A 107 -26.02 11.15 -8.34
N PRO A 108 -26.31 9.85 -8.54
CA PRO A 108 -26.86 9.05 -7.45
C PRO A 108 -25.92 9.17 -6.26
N ARG A 109 -26.46 9.49 -5.08
CA ARG A 109 -25.67 9.48 -3.85
C ARG A 109 -25.17 8.04 -3.71
N ARG A 110 -23.84 7.83 -3.71
CA ARG A 110 -23.27 6.52 -3.38
C ARG A 110 -23.86 6.12 -2.02
N SER A 111 -24.36 4.90 -1.93
CA SER A 111 -24.79 4.34 -0.65
C SER A 111 -23.58 4.37 0.29
N ARG A 112 -23.78 4.93 1.48
CA ARG A 112 -22.83 4.70 2.57
C ARG A 112 -23.13 3.34 3.17
N MET A 113 -22.08 2.68 3.62
CA MET A 113 -22.13 1.42 4.35
C MET A 113 -21.37 1.65 5.65
N LEU A 114 -21.89 1.15 6.77
CA LEU A 114 -21.10 1.05 7.98
C LEU A 114 -20.27 -0.24 7.91
N VAL A 115 -19.06 -0.17 8.45
CA VAL A 115 -18.15 -1.29 8.61
C VAL A 115 -17.82 -1.36 10.10
N ASN A 116 -17.78 -2.57 10.67
CA ASN A 116 -17.70 -2.80 12.12
C ASN A 116 -18.93 -2.28 12.89
N GLU A 117 -20.14 -2.60 12.43
CA GLU A 117 -21.38 -2.33 13.18
C GLU A 117 -21.45 -3.16 14.47
N GLU A 118 -20.80 -4.32 14.49
CA GLU A 118 -20.74 -5.29 15.58
C GLU A 118 -19.78 -4.91 16.73
N GLY A 119 -19.04 -3.80 16.62
CA GLY A 119 -18.19 -3.26 17.69
C GLY A 119 -16.93 -4.07 18.03
N ILE A 120 -16.53 -5.01 17.19
CA ILE A 120 -15.33 -5.85 17.42
C ILE A 120 -14.07 -4.99 17.34
N ARG A 121 -13.29 -4.98 18.42
CA ARG A 121 -11.93 -4.40 18.43
C ARG A 121 -11.01 -5.24 17.55
N ARG A 122 -10.43 -4.61 16.53
CA ARG A 122 -9.56 -5.25 15.55
C ARG A 122 -8.11 -4.88 15.75
N ASP A 123 -7.50 -5.57 16.70
CA ASP A 123 -6.19 -5.28 17.28
C ASP A 123 -5.02 -6.03 16.63
N LEU A 124 -5.25 -6.70 15.49
CA LEU A 124 -4.18 -7.15 14.58
C LEU A 124 -4.39 -6.57 13.18
N VAL A 125 -3.54 -5.63 12.78
CA VAL A 125 -3.49 -5.13 11.40
C VAL A 125 -2.40 -5.86 10.64
N THR A 126 -2.74 -6.44 9.48
CA THR A 126 -1.80 -7.00 8.53
C THR A 126 -1.72 -6.10 7.29
N ILE A 127 -0.51 -5.79 6.83
CA ILE A 127 -0.26 -4.87 5.72
C ILE A 127 0.60 -5.56 4.67
N GLY A 128 0.18 -5.49 3.41
CA GLY A 128 0.88 -6.07 2.27
C GLY A 128 1.19 -5.01 1.22
N ALA A 129 2.43 -4.96 0.75
CA ALA A 129 2.85 -4.03 -0.29
C ALA A 129 4.02 -4.58 -1.13
N SER A 130 4.20 -4.03 -2.33
CA SER A 130 5.24 -4.44 -3.26
C SER A 130 5.88 -3.19 -3.89
N ALA A 131 5.90 -3.06 -5.23
CA ALA A 131 6.44 -1.88 -5.90
C ALA A 131 5.70 -0.58 -5.50
N GLY A 132 6.44 0.43 -5.02
CA GLY A 132 5.90 1.65 -4.40
C GLY A 132 5.40 1.46 -2.95
N GLY A 133 5.55 0.27 -2.38
CA GLY A 133 5.10 -0.08 -1.03
C GLY A 133 5.85 0.64 0.08
N VAL A 134 7.14 0.92 -0.10
CA VAL A 134 7.95 1.68 0.88
C VAL A 134 7.43 3.11 1.01
N GLU A 135 7.12 3.79 -0.10
CA GLU A 135 6.44 5.09 -0.03
C GLU A 135 5.03 4.98 0.57
N GLY A 136 4.29 3.91 0.27
CA GLY A 136 3.00 3.63 0.92
C GLY A 136 3.11 3.57 2.44
N LEU A 137 4.08 2.84 2.99
CA LEU A 137 4.33 2.76 4.43
C LEU A 137 4.86 4.10 4.99
N CYS A 138 5.75 4.80 4.27
CA CYS A 138 6.18 6.16 4.63
C CYS A 138 5.01 7.14 4.75
N SER A 139 3.94 6.97 3.96
CA SER A 139 2.72 7.80 4.02
C SER A 139 1.67 7.29 5.01
N LEU A 140 1.64 6.00 5.32
CA LEU A 140 0.67 5.39 6.23
C LEU A 140 1.08 5.48 7.70
N PHE A 141 2.31 5.08 8.05
CA PHE A 141 2.75 5.00 9.44
C PHE A 141 2.76 6.33 10.22
N PRO A 142 2.96 7.53 9.61
CA PRO A 142 2.78 8.80 10.31
C PRO A 142 1.33 9.13 10.68
N GLN A 143 0.34 8.44 10.10
CA GLN A 143 -1.09 8.65 10.39
C GLN A 143 -1.55 7.89 11.66
N LEU A 144 -0.70 7.04 12.23
CA LEU A 144 -1.02 6.18 13.36
C LEU A 144 -0.58 6.85 14.66
N PRO A 145 -1.44 6.95 15.69
CA PRO A 145 -1.09 7.60 16.94
C PRO A 145 -0.16 6.73 17.79
N ALA A 146 0.63 7.36 18.67
CA ALA A 146 1.63 6.68 19.51
C ALA A 146 1.03 5.63 20.47
N ASP A 147 -0.26 5.76 20.80
CA ASP A 147 -0.99 4.89 21.71
C ASP A 147 -1.80 3.79 21.02
N PHE A 148 -1.71 3.67 19.69
CA PHE A 148 -2.48 2.76 18.82
C PHE A 148 -2.71 1.37 19.45
N PRO A 149 -3.98 0.94 19.68
CA PRO A 149 -4.28 -0.14 20.61
C PRO A 149 -4.02 -1.56 20.08
N GLY A 150 -3.60 -1.71 18.82
CA GLY A 150 -3.31 -3.01 18.20
C GLY A 150 -1.83 -3.24 17.87
N ALA A 151 -1.52 -4.47 17.47
CA ALA A 151 -0.27 -4.85 16.82
C ALA A 151 -0.40 -4.68 15.30
N ILE A 152 0.72 -4.42 14.63
CA ILE A 152 0.77 -4.22 13.17
C ILE A 152 1.86 -5.13 12.59
N ALA A 153 1.50 -5.97 11.62
CA ALA A 153 2.42 -6.85 10.91
C ALA A 153 2.47 -6.46 9.42
N ALA A 154 3.65 -6.18 8.89
CA ALA A 154 3.83 -5.64 7.54
C ALA A 154 4.78 -6.50 6.69
N VAL A 155 4.34 -6.85 5.48
CA VAL A 155 5.16 -7.40 4.40
C VAL A 155 5.38 -6.34 3.34
N VAL A 156 6.65 -6.14 2.96
CA VAL A 156 7.03 -5.42 1.74
C VAL A 156 7.93 -6.32 0.91
N HIS A 157 7.62 -6.49 -0.37
CA HIS A 157 8.48 -7.27 -1.28
C HIS A 157 9.80 -6.52 -1.45
N ARG A 158 10.91 -7.13 -1.00
CA ARG A 158 12.26 -6.57 -1.08
C ARG A 158 13.27 -7.62 -1.51
N SER A 159 14.34 -7.17 -2.18
CA SER A 159 15.39 -8.06 -2.67
C SER A 159 16.08 -8.78 -1.51
N PRO A 160 16.31 -10.10 -1.59
CA PRO A 160 17.10 -10.82 -0.60
C PRO A 160 18.59 -10.45 -0.66
N LEU A 161 19.05 -9.89 -1.80
CA LEU A 161 20.44 -9.52 -2.07
C LEU A 161 20.79 -8.08 -1.68
N PHE A 162 19.79 -7.23 -1.40
CA PHE A 162 20.05 -5.83 -1.05
C PHE A 162 19.93 -5.63 0.47
N GLU A 163 21.07 -5.42 1.12
CA GLU A 163 21.11 -5.19 2.55
C GLU A 163 20.74 -3.74 2.90
N GLY A 164 19.88 -3.55 3.89
CA GLY A 164 19.44 -2.23 4.31
C GLY A 164 18.42 -2.28 5.44
N ASP A 165 18.60 -1.36 6.40
CA ASP A 165 17.73 -1.15 7.54
C ASP A 165 16.40 -0.48 7.13
N LEU A 166 15.48 -1.26 6.55
CA LEU A 166 14.15 -0.76 6.21
C LEU A 166 13.29 -0.51 7.48
N ALA A 167 13.52 -1.29 8.54
CA ALA A 167 12.80 -1.14 9.80
C ALA A 167 13.10 0.22 10.46
N GLY A 168 14.36 0.58 10.69
CA GLY A 168 14.76 1.86 11.24
C GLY A 168 14.56 3.04 10.28
N VAL A 169 14.53 2.83 8.96
CA VAL A 169 14.04 3.85 8.01
C VAL A 169 12.58 4.21 8.29
N LEU A 170 11.70 3.21 8.42
CA LEU A 170 10.28 3.41 8.68
C LEU A 170 10.02 3.87 10.13
N GLY A 171 10.82 3.41 11.10
CA GLY A 171 10.77 3.87 12.49
C GLY A 171 11.10 5.35 12.68
N ARG A 172 11.70 6.01 11.68
CA ARG A 172 11.91 7.48 11.66
C ARG A 172 10.73 8.27 11.12
N THR A 173 9.63 7.64 10.68
CA THR A 173 8.44 8.33 10.16
C THR A 173 7.21 8.21 11.06
N THR A 174 7.27 7.45 12.15
CA THR A 174 6.13 7.15 13.04
C THR A 174 6.51 7.22 14.51
N ALA A 175 5.50 7.25 15.39
CA ALA A 175 5.68 7.17 16.84
C ALA A 175 5.66 5.73 17.37
N LEU A 176 5.30 4.74 16.53
CA LEU A 176 5.27 3.32 16.90
C LEU A 176 6.65 2.67 16.70
N ALA A 177 6.99 1.71 17.56
CA ALA A 177 8.25 0.97 17.42
C ALA A 177 8.22 0.08 16.17
N VAL A 178 9.16 0.25 15.24
CA VAL A 178 9.31 -0.59 14.03
C VAL A 178 10.53 -1.51 14.18
N ALA A 179 10.34 -2.81 14.03
CA ALA A 179 11.41 -3.81 14.13
C ALA A 179 11.20 -4.99 13.16
N GLU A 180 12.28 -5.69 12.81
CA GLU A 180 12.17 -7.04 12.26
C GLU A 180 12.00 -8.03 13.45
N PRO A 181 11.00 -8.92 13.44
CA PRO A 181 10.68 -9.80 14.58
C PRO A 181 11.70 -10.93 14.77
N ALA A 182 11.85 -11.36 16.02
CA ALA A 182 12.42 -12.67 16.34
C ALA A 182 11.38 -13.80 16.11
N ASP A 183 11.83 -15.03 15.86
CA ASP A 183 10.91 -16.17 15.76
C ASP A 183 10.28 -16.50 17.12
N GLY A 184 8.96 -16.63 17.15
CA GLY A 184 8.19 -16.88 18.38
C GLY A 184 7.95 -15.62 19.23
N GLU A 185 8.30 -14.42 18.76
CA GLU A 185 8.05 -13.17 19.46
C GLU A 185 6.54 -12.92 19.63
N LEU A 186 6.09 -12.52 20.83
CA LEU A 186 4.67 -12.22 21.09
C LEU A 186 4.23 -10.95 20.35
N LEU A 187 3.01 -10.97 19.79
CA LEU A 187 2.36 -9.78 19.23
C LEU A 187 1.99 -8.80 20.35
N GLN A 188 2.75 -7.71 20.45
CA GLN A 188 2.55 -6.60 21.37
C GLN A 188 1.81 -5.46 20.66
N PRO A 189 0.83 -4.80 21.32
CA PRO A 189 0.27 -3.54 20.85
C PRO A 189 1.33 -2.44 20.69
N ARG A 190 1.01 -1.39 19.90
CA ARG A 190 1.87 -0.22 19.64
C ARG A 190 3.20 -0.53 18.94
N ARG A 191 3.28 -1.70 18.27
CA ARG A 191 4.48 -2.20 17.60
C ARG A 191 4.18 -2.60 16.15
N ILE A 192 5.13 -2.30 15.26
CA ILE A 192 5.12 -2.64 13.85
C ILE A 192 6.21 -3.67 13.60
N TYR A 193 5.80 -4.87 13.21
CA TYR A 193 6.64 -6.00 12.84
C TYR A 193 6.83 -6.01 11.32
N LEU A 194 8.06 -5.83 10.84
CA LEU A 194 8.39 -5.85 9.42
C LEU A 194 8.99 -7.21 9.05
N ALA A 195 8.35 -7.92 8.11
CA ALA A 195 8.80 -9.25 7.65
C ALA A 195 10.27 -9.24 7.21
N PRO A 196 11.17 -10.07 7.80
CA PRO A 196 12.60 -10.02 7.50
C PRO A 196 12.93 -10.38 6.05
N ARG A 197 14.09 -9.92 5.53
CA ARG A 197 14.51 -10.25 4.15
C ARG A 197 14.73 -11.76 3.98
N ASP A 198 14.23 -12.33 2.89
CA ASP A 198 14.25 -13.77 2.60
C ASP A 198 13.63 -14.68 3.69
N MET A 199 12.74 -14.15 4.53
CA MET A 199 11.90 -14.90 5.45
C MET A 199 10.43 -14.66 5.12
N HIS A 200 9.58 -15.68 5.19
CA HIS A 200 8.14 -15.45 5.34
C HIS A 200 7.85 -15.12 6.80
N MET A 201 6.86 -14.25 7.01
CA MET A 201 6.37 -13.87 8.34
C MET A 201 4.91 -14.33 8.45
N VAL A 202 4.58 -15.08 9.50
CA VAL A 202 3.24 -15.64 9.74
C VAL A 202 2.85 -15.44 11.20
N VAL A 203 1.55 -15.56 11.51
CA VAL A 203 1.02 -15.43 12.88
C VAL A 203 0.46 -16.77 13.36
N GLU A 204 0.87 -17.19 14.54
CA GLU A 204 0.55 -18.49 15.17
C GLU A 204 0.44 -18.26 16.68
N ASP A 205 -0.67 -18.66 17.31
CA ASP A 205 -0.90 -18.57 18.77
C ASP A 205 -0.53 -17.21 19.43
N GLY A 206 -0.87 -16.11 18.75
CA GLY A 206 -0.57 -14.74 19.19
C GLY A 206 0.92 -14.35 19.11
N ARG A 207 1.73 -15.14 18.41
CA ARG A 207 3.16 -14.91 18.13
C ARG A 207 3.40 -14.66 16.66
N VAL A 208 4.48 -13.94 16.38
CA VAL A 208 5.06 -13.84 15.04
C VAL A 208 6.04 -14.98 14.86
N ARG A 209 5.90 -15.74 13.76
CA ARG A 209 6.88 -16.74 13.33
C ARG A 209 7.58 -16.27 12.06
N VAL A 210 8.87 -16.56 11.94
CA VAL A 210 9.66 -16.25 10.72
C VAL A 210 10.40 -17.47 10.21
N ASN A 211 10.14 -17.85 8.95
CA ASN A 211 10.65 -19.10 8.38
C ASN A 211 11.16 -18.95 6.93
N ARG A 212 11.93 -19.94 6.47
CA ARG A 212 12.41 -20.05 5.08
C ARG A 212 11.63 -21.07 4.25
N GLY A 213 10.30 -21.09 4.42
CA GLY A 213 9.41 -21.90 3.58
C GLY A 213 9.50 -21.55 2.08
N PRO A 214 8.95 -22.39 1.18
CA PRO A 214 8.98 -22.18 -0.26
C PRO A 214 8.48 -20.78 -0.68
N LYS A 215 9.04 -20.22 -1.75
CA LYS A 215 8.61 -18.90 -2.25
C LYS A 215 7.20 -18.97 -2.83
N GLU A 216 6.26 -18.25 -2.22
CA GLU A 216 4.96 -17.96 -2.84
C GLU A 216 5.09 -16.75 -3.78
N HIS A 217 4.34 -16.71 -4.89
CA HIS A 217 4.40 -15.62 -5.88
C HIS A 217 5.84 -15.29 -6.36
N HIS A 218 6.72 -16.29 -6.36
CA HIS A 218 8.18 -16.19 -6.60
C HIS A 218 8.95 -15.26 -5.64
N THR A 219 8.33 -14.77 -4.56
CA THR A 219 8.91 -13.86 -3.56
C THR A 219 9.04 -14.52 -2.17
N ARG A 220 9.87 -13.91 -1.32
CA ARG A 220 9.97 -14.19 0.11
C ARG A 220 10.58 -12.96 0.82
N PRO A 221 9.85 -12.25 1.70
CA PRO A 221 8.46 -12.50 2.10
C PRO A 221 7.45 -12.40 0.93
N ALA A 222 6.33 -13.11 1.10
CA ALA A 222 5.07 -12.96 0.37
C ALA A 222 3.99 -12.43 1.32
N VAL A 223 2.93 -11.81 0.80
CA VAL A 223 1.83 -11.23 1.60
C VAL A 223 0.83 -12.30 2.04
N ASP A 224 0.47 -13.21 1.14
CA ASP A 224 -0.53 -14.27 1.37
C ASP A 224 -0.27 -15.14 2.61
N PRO A 225 0.98 -15.57 2.93
CA PRO A 225 1.27 -16.28 4.18
C PRO A 225 0.90 -15.49 5.44
N LEU A 226 1.25 -14.20 5.50
CA LEU A 226 0.94 -13.36 6.66
C LEU A 226 -0.57 -13.20 6.82
N PHE A 227 -1.26 -12.85 5.74
CA PHE A 227 -2.70 -12.58 5.77
C PHE A 227 -3.50 -13.86 6.10
N SER A 228 -3.13 -15.00 5.50
CA SER A 228 -3.84 -16.27 5.73
C SER A 228 -3.64 -16.80 7.15
N SER A 229 -2.42 -16.68 7.70
CA SER A 229 -2.12 -17.14 9.07
C SER A 229 -2.75 -16.24 10.13
N ALA A 230 -2.69 -14.91 9.95
CA ALA A 230 -3.41 -13.98 10.80
C ALA A 230 -4.93 -14.22 10.79
N ALA A 231 -5.53 -14.47 9.63
CA ALA A 231 -6.95 -14.83 9.51
C ALA A 231 -7.30 -16.09 10.33
N ALA A 232 -6.46 -17.13 10.26
CA ALA A 232 -6.66 -18.36 11.04
C ALA A 232 -6.48 -18.15 12.55
N ALA A 233 -5.48 -17.38 12.98
CA ALA A 233 -5.13 -17.22 14.39
C ALA A 233 -5.95 -16.15 15.14
N HIS A 234 -6.45 -15.12 14.45
CA HIS A 234 -7.15 -13.97 15.06
C HIS A 234 -8.57 -13.71 14.51
N GLY A 235 -8.95 -14.33 13.38
CA GLY A 235 -10.32 -14.30 12.85
C GLY A 235 -10.90 -12.89 12.70
N PRO A 236 -12.07 -12.59 13.29
CA PRO A 236 -12.71 -11.28 13.17
C PRO A 236 -11.86 -10.10 13.64
N ARG A 237 -10.84 -10.31 14.49
CA ARG A 237 -9.95 -9.26 15.01
C ARG A 237 -8.94 -8.72 13.98
N VAL A 238 -8.88 -9.30 12.78
CA VAL A 238 -7.91 -8.92 11.74
C VAL A 238 -8.43 -7.79 10.86
N VAL A 239 -7.54 -6.84 10.54
CA VAL A 239 -7.68 -5.98 9.34
C VAL A 239 -6.57 -6.32 8.35
N GLY A 240 -6.91 -6.71 7.13
CA GLY A 240 -5.97 -6.83 6.01
C GLY A 240 -5.93 -5.56 5.18
N VAL A 241 -4.75 -5.02 4.91
CA VAL A 241 -4.53 -3.78 4.15
C VAL A 241 -3.60 -4.04 2.98
N LEU A 242 -4.11 -3.97 1.75
CA LEU A 242 -3.30 -4.16 0.54
C LEU A 242 -3.02 -2.82 -0.16
N LEU A 243 -1.73 -2.52 -0.34
CA LEU A 243 -1.22 -1.26 -0.87
C LEU A 243 -0.64 -1.43 -2.29
N SER A 244 -0.04 -0.36 -2.82
CA SER A 244 0.70 -0.32 -4.09
C SER A 244 1.59 -1.56 -4.31
N GLY A 245 1.48 -2.16 -5.48
CA GLY A 245 2.22 -3.36 -5.84
C GLY A 245 1.94 -3.88 -7.25
N ALA A 246 2.72 -4.89 -7.65
CA ALA A 246 2.55 -5.63 -8.89
C ALA A 246 2.35 -7.13 -8.61
N GLY A 247 1.56 -7.80 -9.45
CA GLY A 247 1.07 -9.16 -9.21
C GLY A 247 -0.28 -9.17 -8.51
N ASP A 248 -0.57 -10.27 -7.82
CA ASP A 248 -1.82 -10.58 -7.12
C ASP A 248 -1.61 -11.14 -5.70
N ASP A 249 -0.36 -11.23 -5.23
CA ASP A 249 -0.02 -11.57 -3.84
C ASP A 249 -0.79 -10.69 -2.83
N GLY A 250 -1.34 -11.33 -1.80
CA GLY A 250 -2.27 -10.74 -0.84
C GLY A 250 -3.75 -10.91 -1.21
N LEU A 251 -4.10 -11.28 -2.45
CA LEU A 251 -5.49 -11.54 -2.85
C LEU A 251 -6.08 -12.74 -2.09
N ARG A 252 -5.39 -13.88 -2.08
CA ARG A 252 -5.82 -15.10 -1.37
C ARG A 252 -5.90 -14.82 0.13
N GLY A 253 -4.95 -14.04 0.66
CA GLY A 253 -4.92 -13.53 2.01
C GLY A 253 -6.13 -12.66 2.38
N LEU A 254 -6.50 -11.67 1.54
CA LEU A 254 -7.66 -10.81 1.79
C LEU A 254 -8.99 -11.61 1.75
N ILE A 255 -9.07 -12.60 0.86
CA ILE A 255 -10.21 -13.54 0.81
C ILE A 255 -10.28 -14.35 2.12
N ALA A 256 -9.16 -14.88 2.60
CA ALA A 256 -9.09 -15.62 3.87
C ALA A 256 -9.46 -14.76 5.09
N ILE A 257 -8.93 -13.53 5.17
CA ILE A 257 -9.26 -12.55 6.23
C ILE A 257 -10.78 -12.30 6.25
N LYS A 258 -11.39 -12.05 5.09
CA LYS A 258 -12.83 -11.81 5.01
C LYS A 258 -13.66 -13.06 5.33
N ALA A 259 -13.23 -14.24 4.88
CA ALA A 259 -13.89 -15.51 5.21
C ALA A 259 -13.87 -15.80 6.71
N ALA A 260 -12.85 -15.34 7.42
CA ALA A 260 -12.74 -15.42 8.88
C ALA A 260 -13.42 -14.25 9.64
N GLY A 261 -14.19 -13.39 8.97
CA GLY A 261 -14.90 -12.24 9.57
C GLY A 261 -14.04 -10.99 9.83
N GLY A 262 -12.78 -11.01 9.40
CA GLY A 262 -11.90 -9.84 9.40
C GLY A 262 -12.26 -8.84 8.30
N ILE A 263 -11.71 -7.63 8.39
CA ILE A 263 -11.97 -6.55 7.43
C ILE A 263 -10.87 -6.49 6.37
N SER A 264 -11.25 -6.22 5.12
CA SER A 264 -10.33 -6.05 3.99
C SER A 264 -10.35 -4.63 3.43
N ILE A 265 -9.22 -3.93 3.51
CA ILE A 265 -9.00 -2.58 3.00
C ILE A 265 -8.02 -2.64 1.83
N VAL A 266 -8.31 -1.93 0.75
CA VAL A 266 -7.43 -1.80 -0.42
C VAL A 266 -7.14 -0.32 -0.70
N GLN A 267 -5.90 0.02 -1.01
CA GLN A 267 -5.54 1.37 -1.47
C GLN A 267 -6.25 1.70 -2.79
N ASP A 268 -6.76 2.92 -2.93
CA ASP A 268 -7.34 3.39 -4.20
C ASP A 268 -6.32 3.25 -5.35
N PRO A 269 -6.60 2.47 -6.41
CA PRO A 269 -5.70 2.28 -7.54
C PRO A 269 -5.54 3.51 -8.46
N ALA A 270 -6.14 4.65 -8.12
CA ALA A 270 -5.82 5.95 -8.68
C ALA A 270 -4.63 6.63 -7.97
N GLU A 271 -4.36 6.29 -6.70
CA GLU A 271 -3.23 6.82 -5.90
C GLU A 271 -2.05 5.84 -5.77
N ALA A 272 -2.25 4.56 -6.07
CA ALA A 272 -1.20 3.54 -6.03
C ALA A 272 -0.17 3.72 -7.17
N LEU A 273 1.11 3.87 -6.82
CA LEU A 273 2.22 4.01 -7.76
C LEU A 273 2.31 2.82 -8.74
N HIS A 274 2.05 1.62 -8.21
CA HIS A 274 1.82 0.40 -8.99
C HIS A 274 0.40 -0.09 -8.65
N PRO A 275 -0.58 0.12 -9.53
CA PRO A 275 -1.98 -0.10 -9.20
C PRO A 275 -2.50 -1.50 -9.54
N SER A 276 -1.67 -2.41 -10.06
CA SER A 276 -2.14 -3.74 -10.51
C SER A 276 -2.55 -4.64 -9.35
N MET A 277 -1.76 -4.71 -8.27
CA MET A 277 -2.11 -5.50 -7.08
C MET A 277 -3.41 -4.99 -6.41
N PRO A 278 -3.59 -3.68 -6.13
CA PRO A 278 -4.89 -3.12 -5.73
C PRO A 278 -6.04 -3.36 -6.72
N ARG A 279 -5.83 -3.29 -8.04
CA ARG A 279 -6.88 -3.57 -9.04
C ARG A 279 -7.30 -5.04 -9.03
N ASN A 280 -6.35 -5.96 -8.96
CA ASN A 280 -6.62 -7.40 -8.89
C ASN A 280 -7.44 -7.72 -7.63
N ALA A 281 -7.09 -7.11 -6.49
CA ALA A 281 -7.87 -7.24 -5.25
C ALA A 281 -9.31 -6.71 -5.39
N ILE A 282 -9.56 -5.62 -6.12
CA ILE A 282 -10.92 -5.07 -6.31
C ILE A 282 -11.74 -5.87 -7.36
N VAL A 283 -11.08 -6.48 -8.34
CA VAL A 283 -11.73 -7.27 -9.40
C VAL A 283 -12.12 -8.67 -8.90
N TYR A 284 -11.24 -9.35 -8.17
CA TYR A 284 -11.45 -10.74 -7.75
C TYR A 284 -11.96 -10.90 -6.31
N HIS A 285 -11.89 -9.85 -5.49
CA HIS A 285 -12.32 -9.87 -4.09
C HIS A 285 -13.19 -8.66 -3.74
N ARG A 286 -14.21 -8.88 -2.90
CA ARG A 286 -15.10 -7.80 -2.44
C ARG A 286 -14.50 -7.14 -1.20
N ALA A 287 -13.54 -6.24 -1.41
CA ALA A 287 -12.99 -5.39 -0.37
C ALA A 287 -14.09 -4.62 0.39
N ASP A 288 -13.94 -4.51 1.71
CA ASP A 288 -14.87 -3.77 2.59
C ASP A 288 -14.72 -2.26 2.41
N ALA A 289 -13.50 -1.80 2.19
CA ALA A 289 -13.19 -0.41 1.86
C ALA A 289 -12.13 -0.33 0.76
N VAL A 290 -12.33 0.59 -0.18
CA VAL A 290 -11.30 1.07 -1.12
C VAL A 290 -11.06 2.54 -0.78
N LEU A 291 -9.84 2.89 -0.38
CA LEU A 291 -9.56 4.19 0.24
C LEU A 291 -8.32 4.89 -0.31
N PRO A 292 -8.36 6.23 -0.46
CA PRO A 292 -7.15 7.01 -0.67
C PRO A 292 -6.24 6.92 0.56
N MET A 293 -4.93 7.04 0.35
CA MET A 293 -3.89 6.77 1.35
C MET A 293 -4.10 7.57 2.65
N ALA A 294 -4.52 8.83 2.54
CA ALA A 294 -4.78 9.74 3.66
C ALA A 294 -6.03 9.39 4.51
N ARG A 295 -6.75 8.30 4.20
CA ARG A 295 -7.92 7.82 4.98
C ARG A 295 -7.67 6.49 5.69
N ILE A 296 -6.61 5.76 5.32
CA ILE A 296 -6.37 4.41 5.84
C ILE A 296 -6.01 4.44 7.34
N GLY A 297 -5.08 5.30 7.79
CA GLY A 297 -4.65 5.33 9.20
C GLY A 297 -5.76 5.70 10.18
N ALA A 298 -6.66 6.61 9.77
CA ALA A 298 -7.85 6.97 10.53
C ALA A 298 -8.83 5.79 10.66
N MET A 299 -9.08 5.04 9.58
CA MET A 299 -9.94 3.85 9.63
C MET A 299 -9.32 2.75 10.50
N LEU A 300 -8.01 2.48 10.38
CA LEU A 300 -7.32 1.52 11.23
C LEU A 300 -7.43 1.87 12.72
N THR A 301 -7.26 3.16 13.06
CA THR A 301 -7.37 3.64 14.44
C THR A 301 -8.80 3.47 14.99
N ALA A 302 -9.84 3.71 14.18
CA ALA A 302 -11.23 3.48 14.58
C ALA A 302 -11.52 1.97 14.78
N LEU A 303 -11.13 1.12 13.84
CA LEU A 303 -11.36 -0.34 13.91
C LEU A 303 -10.62 -1.00 15.07
N ALA A 304 -9.39 -0.59 15.36
CA ALA A 304 -8.62 -1.11 16.49
C ALA A 304 -9.25 -0.73 17.85
N ASN A 305 -9.91 0.44 17.93
CA ASN A 305 -10.73 0.84 19.08
C ASN A 305 -12.12 0.18 19.11
N GLY A 306 -12.51 -0.57 18.07
CA GLY A 306 -13.83 -1.21 17.96
C GLY A 306 -14.95 -0.26 17.50
N GLY A 307 -14.62 0.92 16.99
CA GLY A 307 -15.61 1.85 16.46
C GLY A 307 -16.13 1.45 15.07
N PRO A 308 -17.41 1.72 14.75
CA PRO A 308 -17.94 1.62 13.40
C PRO A 308 -17.38 2.73 12.50
N VAL A 309 -17.26 2.46 11.20
CA VAL A 309 -16.71 3.40 10.21
C VAL A 309 -17.64 3.51 9.01
N GLU A 310 -18.09 4.73 8.68
CA GLU A 310 -18.75 5.00 7.40
C GLU A 310 -17.75 4.92 6.24
N VAL A 311 -18.05 4.08 5.25
CA VAL A 311 -17.36 4.02 3.96
C VAL A 311 -18.35 4.26 2.81
N GLU A 312 -17.85 4.73 1.66
CA GLU A 312 -18.64 4.63 0.43
C GLU A 312 -18.71 3.17 0.00
N ALA A 313 -19.90 2.68 -0.37
CA ALA A 313 -20.05 1.32 -0.87
C ALA A 313 -19.16 1.09 -2.10
N SER A 314 -18.20 0.18 -1.95
CA SER A 314 -17.26 -0.17 -3.03
C SER A 314 -18.03 -0.59 -4.29
N PRO A 315 -17.68 -0.08 -5.49
CA PRO A 315 -18.31 -0.48 -6.74
C PRO A 315 -17.86 -1.90 -7.10
N ALA A 316 -18.55 -2.89 -6.54
CA ALA A 316 -18.26 -4.30 -6.77
C ALA A 316 -18.28 -4.61 -8.27
N GLY A 317 -17.15 -5.15 -8.77
CA GLY A 317 -17.10 -5.71 -10.12
C GLY A 317 -18.10 -6.86 -10.27
N PRO A 318 -18.58 -7.14 -11.50
CA PRO A 318 -19.35 -8.35 -11.75
C PRO A 318 -18.50 -9.57 -11.37
N ARG A 319 -19.11 -10.56 -10.72
CA ARG A 319 -18.45 -11.85 -10.46
C ARG A 319 -17.94 -12.42 -11.78
N PRO A 320 -16.67 -12.90 -11.89
CA PRO A 320 -16.33 -13.81 -12.96
C PRO A 320 -17.17 -15.08 -12.78
N SER A 321 -18.17 -15.26 -13.63
CA SER A 321 -19.00 -16.45 -13.64
C SER A 321 -18.18 -17.61 -14.22
N PHE A 322 -17.47 -18.32 -13.34
CA PHE A 322 -16.85 -19.60 -13.68
C PHE A 322 -17.94 -20.67 -13.87
N THR A 323 -18.58 -20.61 -15.04
CA THR A 323 -19.41 -21.69 -15.56
C THR A 323 -18.48 -22.87 -15.84
N LEU A 324 -18.33 -23.76 -14.86
CA LEU A 324 -17.70 -25.06 -15.05
C LEU A 324 -18.49 -25.82 -16.11
N ASN A 325 -17.96 -25.84 -17.34
CA ASN A 325 -18.60 -26.46 -18.49
C ASN A 325 -18.47 -27.99 -18.38
N ARG A 326 -19.28 -28.60 -17.50
CA ARG A 326 -19.43 -30.06 -17.39
C ARG A 326 -20.25 -30.56 -18.58
N GLY A 327 -19.58 -30.89 -19.67
CA GLY A 327 -20.21 -31.47 -20.86
C GLY A 327 -19.21 -32.19 -21.74
N ALA A 328 -19.51 -33.46 -22.03
CA ALA A 328 -18.70 -34.46 -22.73
C ALA A 328 -17.35 -34.77 -22.04
#